data_AF-A0A957N1Z9-F1
#
_entry.id   AF-A0A957N1Z9-F1
#
_cell.length_a   1.000
_cell.length_b   1.000
_cell.length_c   1.000
_cell.angle_alpha   90.00
_cell.angle_beta   90.00
_cell.angle_gamma   90.00
#
_symmetry.space_group_name_H-M   'P 1'
#
loop_
_entity.id
_entity.type
_entity.pdbx_description
1 polymer ?
#
loop_
_entity_poly.entity_id
_entity_poly.type
_entity_poly.pdbx_seq_one_letter_code
_entity_poly.pdbx_strand_id
1 'polypeptide(L)'
;KPRADAAGTMTRRKSPKRGRVEDLFWETVSFPHLLTHDNFALEVLLVQAEEVWRRAEKTRGWRRRGWRVDEHRLLEVVDRRLFATSQHWRALLPSTLPDPFTTRDLADATGIRLRLAQKMVYCLRAMDVIDRVGKRGRYNQYARVDKAGPSAV
;
A
#
# COMPACT_ATOMS: atom_id res chain seq x y z
N LYS A 1 4.27 -21.58 -5.25
CA LYS A 1 4.65 -22.95 -5.71
C LYS A 1 3.45 -23.87 -5.50
N PRO A 2 2.96 -24.51 -6.57
CA PRO A 2 1.85 -25.45 -6.51
C PRO A 2 2.21 -26.66 -5.64
N ARG A 3 1.20 -27.24 -4.99
CA ARG A 3 1.31 -28.51 -4.26
C ARG A 3 0.67 -29.59 -5.14
N ALA A 4 1.37 -30.70 -5.35
CA ALA A 4 0.75 -31.86 -5.96
C ALA A 4 -0.10 -32.56 -4.90
N ASP A 5 -1.26 -33.07 -5.29
CA ASP A 5 -1.99 -34.04 -4.47
C ASP A 5 -1.29 -35.41 -4.50
N ALA A 6 -1.85 -36.39 -3.78
CA ALA A 6 -1.29 -37.74 -3.73
C ALA A 6 -1.24 -38.43 -5.10
N ALA A 7 -2.03 -37.96 -6.07
CA ALA A 7 -2.09 -38.47 -7.44
C ALA A 7 -1.19 -37.69 -8.43
N GLY A 8 -0.47 -36.65 -7.97
CA GLY A 8 0.42 -35.85 -8.81
C GLY A 8 -0.26 -34.68 -9.54
N THR A 9 -1.56 -34.47 -9.35
CA THR A 9 -2.32 -33.39 -9.98
C THR A 9 -1.97 -32.05 -9.34
N MET A 10 -1.74 -31.03 -10.16
CA MET A 10 -1.43 -29.68 -9.68
C MET A 10 -2.67 -29.04 -9.07
N THR A 11 -2.60 -28.72 -7.77
CA THR A 11 -3.74 -28.10 -7.06
C THR A 11 -3.64 -26.58 -7.03
N ARG A 12 -4.79 -25.92 -7.18
CA ARG A 12 -4.95 -24.47 -6.99
C ARG A 12 -4.92 -24.15 -5.50
N ARG A 13 -4.19 -23.12 -5.09
CA ARG A 13 -4.12 -22.68 -3.68
C ARG A 13 -4.27 -21.18 -3.54
N LYS A 14 -5.15 -20.75 -2.62
CA LYS A 14 -5.27 -19.34 -2.24
C LYS A 14 -4.00 -18.86 -1.52
N SER A 15 -3.48 -17.70 -1.92
CA SER A 15 -2.39 -17.05 -1.20
C SER A 15 -2.89 -16.54 0.16
N PRO A 16 -2.09 -16.66 1.24
CA PRO A 16 -2.44 -16.05 2.53
C PRO A 16 -2.29 -14.52 2.50
N LYS A 17 -1.58 -13.95 1.51
CA LYS A 17 -1.39 -12.50 1.39
C LYS A 17 -2.71 -11.83 1.07
N ARG A 18 -3.09 -10.83 1.87
CA ARG A 18 -4.18 -9.89 1.56
C ARG A 18 -3.56 -8.54 1.27
N GLY A 19 -3.81 -8.02 0.06
CA GLY A 19 -3.38 -6.67 -0.31
C GLY A 19 -4.26 -5.63 0.37
N ARG A 20 -3.66 -4.51 0.73
CA ARG A 20 -4.37 -3.35 1.31
C ARG A 20 -3.91 -2.08 0.59
N VAL A 21 -4.75 -1.07 0.52
CA VAL A 21 -4.41 0.18 -0.18
C VAL A 21 -3.19 0.87 0.43
N GLU A 22 -2.97 0.76 1.74
CA GLU A 22 -1.85 1.39 2.42
C GLU A 22 -0.51 0.73 2.07
N ASP A 23 -0.51 -0.48 1.48
CA ASP A 23 0.71 -1.10 0.98
C ASP A 23 1.36 -0.26 -0.15
N LEU A 24 0.62 0.65 -0.79
CA LEU A 24 1.17 1.63 -1.73
C LEU A 24 2.33 2.42 -1.14
N PHE A 25 2.27 2.73 0.16
CA PHE A 25 3.31 3.50 0.84
C PHE A 25 4.65 2.77 0.90
N TRP A 26 4.73 1.48 0.57
CA TRP A 26 6.03 0.83 0.38
C TRP A 26 6.81 1.42 -0.79
N GLU A 27 6.12 1.78 -1.88
CA GLU A 27 6.72 2.25 -3.14
C GLU A 27 6.68 3.77 -3.26
N THR A 28 5.56 4.41 -2.88
CA THR A 28 5.36 5.86 -3.09
C THR A 28 6.35 6.74 -2.33
N VAL A 29 7.03 6.20 -1.30
CA VAL A 29 8.14 6.89 -0.61
C VAL A 29 9.29 7.28 -1.52
N SER A 30 9.40 6.67 -2.71
CA SER A 30 10.43 7.03 -3.70
C SER A 30 10.08 8.27 -4.53
N PHE A 31 8.81 8.70 -4.55
CA PHE A 31 8.35 9.86 -5.33
C PHE A 31 7.18 10.61 -4.65
N PRO A 32 7.24 10.95 -3.36
CA PRO A 32 6.08 11.49 -2.64
C PRO A 32 5.58 12.84 -3.21
N HIS A 33 6.48 13.69 -3.73
CA HIS A 33 6.13 14.98 -4.32
C HIS A 33 5.42 14.87 -5.68
N LEU A 34 5.58 13.74 -6.39
CA LEU A 34 4.85 13.50 -7.64
C LEU A 34 3.36 13.26 -7.37
N LEU A 35 3.01 12.75 -6.17
CA LEU A 35 1.64 12.42 -5.80
C LEU A 35 0.71 13.63 -5.61
N THR A 36 1.26 14.85 -5.59
CA THR A 36 0.52 16.12 -5.50
C THR A 36 0.61 16.95 -6.76
N HIS A 37 1.18 16.42 -7.85
CA HIS A 37 1.30 17.15 -9.09
C HIS A 37 -0.06 17.19 -9.82
N ASP A 38 -0.49 18.36 -10.30
CA ASP A 38 -1.83 18.56 -10.90
C ASP A 38 -2.11 17.65 -12.11
N ASN A 39 -1.06 17.30 -12.86
CA ASN A 39 -1.15 16.40 -14.01
C ASN A 39 -0.83 14.93 -13.69
N PHE A 40 -0.81 14.55 -12.41
CA PHE A 40 -0.54 13.19 -11.97
C PHE A 40 -1.74 12.60 -11.25
N ALA A 41 -2.16 11.41 -11.68
CA ALA A 41 -3.14 10.61 -10.96
C ALA A 41 -2.67 9.16 -10.88
N LEU A 42 -2.90 8.54 -9.72
CA LEU A 42 -2.61 7.13 -9.50
C LEU A 42 -3.91 6.37 -9.29
N GLU A 43 -4.20 5.45 -10.21
CA GLU A 43 -5.30 4.51 -10.05
C GLU A 43 -4.79 3.16 -9.53
N VAL A 44 -5.39 2.71 -8.43
CA VAL A 44 -4.98 1.50 -7.73
C VAL A 44 -6.12 0.50 -7.77
N LEU A 45 -5.82 -0.66 -8.35
CA LEU A 45 -6.72 -1.79 -8.43
C LEU A 45 -6.27 -2.83 -7.41
N LEU A 46 -7.15 -3.19 -6.48
CA LEU A 46 -6.99 -4.42 -5.72
C LEU A 46 -7.58 -5.55 -6.55
N VAL A 47 -6.77 -6.57 -6.84
CA VAL A 47 -7.15 -7.65 -7.74
C VAL A 47 -6.98 -9.00 -7.06
N GLN A 48 -7.85 -9.94 -7.43
CA GLN A 48 -7.54 -11.36 -7.32
C GLN A 48 -6.82 -11.78 -8.59
N ALA A 49 -5.62 -12.31 -8.44
CA ALA A 49 -4.83 -12.83 -9.54
C ALA A 49 -4.32 -14.23 -9.23
N GLU A 50 -4.18 -15.03 -10.28
CA GLU A 50 -3.58 -16.36 -10.23
C GLU A 50 -2.19 -16.33 -10.87
N GLU A 51 -1.21 -16.92 -10.19
CA GLU A 51 0.09 -17.20 -10.77
C GLU A 51 0.11 -18.62 -11.31
N VAL A 52 0.34 -18.77 -12.61
CA VAL A 52 0.56 -20.06 -13.24
C VAL A 52 2.04 -20.38 -13.15
N TRP A 53 2.38 -21.54 -12.58
CA TRP A 53 3.76 -21.97 -12.37
C TRP A 53 4.12 -23.11 -13.31
N ARG A 54 5.29 -23.03 -13.94
CA ARG A 54 5.86 -24.10 -14.77
C ARG A 54 7.16 -24.60 -14.16
N ARG A 55 7.48 -25.88 -14.38
CA ARG A 55 8.84 -26.38 -14.15
C ARG A 55 9.80 -25.66 -15.10
N ALA A 56 10.88 -25.13 -14.55
CA ALA A 56 11.93 -24.56 -15.36
C ALA A 56 12.81 -25.68 -15.92
N GLU A 57 13.12 -25.62 -17.21
CA GLU A 57 14.17 -26.44 -17.80
C GLU A 57 15.54 -25.98 -17.31
N LYS A 58 16.48 -26.94 -17.27
CA LYS A 58 17.88 -26.90 -16.83
C LYS A 58 18.41 -25.52 -16.33
N THR A 59 18.88 -25.54 -15.08
CA THR A 59 19.71 -24.51 -14.42
C THR A 59 19.03 -23.19 -14.04
N ARG A 60 17.90 -22.80 -14.64
CA ARG A 60 17.15 -21.59 -14.24
C ARG A 60 16.08 -21.94 -13.19
N GLY A 61 15.99 -21.15 -12.12
CA GLY A 61 15.01 -21.36 -11.05
C GLY A 61 15.48 -22.17 -9.84
N TRP A 62 16.80 -22.38 -9.65
CA TRP A 62 17.34 -23.05 -8.46
C TRP A 62 16.84 -22.44 -7.15
N ARG A 63 16.82 -21.10 -7.04
CA ARG A 63 16.31 -20.37 -5.86
C ARG A 63 14.84 -20.68 -5.54
N ARG A 64 14.06 -21.16 -6.51
CA ARG A 64 12.65 -21.58 -6.37
C ARG A 64 12.45 -23.08 -6.60
N ARG A 65 13.51 -23.88 -6.44
CA ARG A 65 13.52 -25.35 -6.57
C ARG A 65 12.99 -25.84 -7.93
N GLY A 66 13.42 -25.19 -9.00
CA GLY A 66 13.07 -25.56 -10.38
C GLY A 66 11.67 -25.12 -10.82
N TRP A 67 11.05 -24.14 -10.16
CA TRP A 67 9.76 -23.56 -10.55
C TRP A 67 9.93 -22.09 -10.96
N ARG A 68 9.22 -21.70 -12.01
CA ARG A 68 9.11 -20.31 -12.46
C ARG A 68 7.64 -19.93 -12.62
N VAL A 69 7.32 -18.66 -12.36
CA VAL A 69 6.03 -18.12 -12.76
C VAL A 69 6.08 -17.97 -14.27
N ASP A 70 5.09 -18.52 -14.94
CA ASP A 70 4.95 -18.53 -16.40
C ASP A 70 3.98 -17.44 -16.84
N GLU A 71 2.90 -17.25 -16.07
CA GLU A 71 1.81 -16.33 -16.40
C GLU A 71 1.17 -15.79 -15.12
N HIS A 72 0.68 -14.55 -15.19
CA HIS A 72 -0.23 -13.97 -14.20
C HIS A 72 -1.59 -13.76 -14.86
N ARG A 73 -2.64 -14.36 -14.30
CA ARG A 73 -4.02 -14.22 -14.79
C ARG A 73 -4.81 -13.35 -13.84
N LEU A 74 -5.37 -12.27 -14.35
CA LEU A 74 -6.35 -11.47 -13.62
C LEU A 74 -7.64 -12.28 -13.52
N LEU A 75 -8.12 -12.50 -12.30
CA LEU A 75 -9.38 -13.19 -12.05
C LEU A 75 -10.52 -12.20 -11.82
N GLU A 76 -10.26 -11.17 -11.01
CA GLU A 76 -11.26 -10.22 -10.57
C GLU A 76 -10.60 -8.92 -10.11
N VAL A 77 -11.25 -7.78 -10.36
CA VAL A 77 -10.95 -6.50 -9.70
C VAL A 77 -11.90 -6.34 -8.53
N VAL A 78 -11.38 -6.37 -7.30
CA VAL A 78 -12.19 -6.36 -6.06
C VAL A 78 -12.34 -4.98 -5.45
N ASP A 79 -11.45 -4.03 -5.76
CA ASP A 79 -11.57 -2.63 -5.37
C ASP A 79 -10.82 -1.76 -6.38
N ARG A 80 -11.25 -0.51 -6.53
CA ARG A 80 -10.66 0.50 -7.40
C ARG A 80 -10.65 1.84 -6.69
N ARG A 81 -9.49 2.47 -6.61
CA ARG A 81 -9.32 3.79 -5.99
C ARG A 81 -8.48 4.70 -6.85
N LEU A 82 -9.00 5.89 -7.12
CA LEU A 82 -8.29 6.94 -7.84
C LEU A 82 -7.71 7.94 -6.85
N PHE A 83 -6.41 8.20 -6.95
CA PHE A 83 -5.70 9.24 -6.20
C PHE A 83 -5.25 10.32 -7.17
N ALA A 84 -6.04 11.39 -7.29
CA ALA A 84 -5.74 12.54 -8.16
C ALA A 84 -5.48 13.83 -7.37
N THR A 85 -5.87 13.87 -6.09
CA THR A 85 -5.73 15.05 -5.23
C THR A 85 -5.21 14.65 -3.86
N SER A 86 -4.62 15.61 -3.13
CA SER A 86 -4.20 15.45 -1.73
C SER A 86 -5.36 15.01 -0.81
N GLN A 87 -6.60 15.37 -1.13
CA GLN A 87 -7.79 14.97 -0.39
C GLN A 87 -8.04 13.45 -0.46
N HIS A 88 -7.79 12.81 -1.60
CA HIS A 88 -7.90 11.35 -1.72
C HIS A 88 -6.88 10.64 -0.82
N TRP A 89 -5.69 11.21 -0.68
CA TRP A 89 -4.68 10.71 0.25
C TRP A 89 -5.06 10.97 1.72
N ARG A 90 -5.68 12.12 2.03
CA ARG A 90 -6.24 12.43 3.36
C ARG A 90 -7.29 11.39 3.79
N ALA A 91 -8.11 10.90 2.86
CA ALA A 91 -9.14 9.90 3.13
C ALA A 91 -8.58 8.53 3.59
N LEU A 92 -7.27 8.29 3.44
CA LEU A 92 -6.62 7.10 4.00
C LEU A 92 -6.38 7.19 5.51
N LEU A 93 -6.45 8.39 6.10
CA LEU A 93 -6.39 8.55 7.55
C LEU A 93 -7.76 8.20 8.16
N PRO A 94 -7.84 7.27 9.13
CA PRO A 94 -9.09 6.96 9.81
C PRO A 94 -9.69 8.20 10.49
N SER A 95 -11.02 8.31 10.47
CA SER A 95 -11.75 9.34 11.22
C SER A 95 -11.64 9.16 12.74
N THR A 96 -11.39 7.93 13.19
CA THR A 96 -11.18 7.58 14.61
C THR A 96 -9.82 7.99 15.16
N LEU A 97 -8.89 8.40 14.28
CA LEU A 97 -7.54 8.77 14.67
C LEU A 97 -7.55 10.15 15.37
N PRO A 98 -6.96 10.29 16.57
CA PRO A 98 -6.93 11.55 17.31
C PRO A 98 -6.26 12.66 16.51
N ASP A 99 -6.49 13.91 16.90
CA ASP A 99 -5.81 15.07 16.34
C ASP A 99 -5.31 15.97 17.49
N PRO A 100 -4.00 16.08 17.74
CA PRO A 100 -2.89 15.46 17.01
C PRO A 100 -2.68 13.96 17.34
N PHE A 101 -2.04 13.23 16.42
CA PHE A 101 -1.69 11.81 16.57
C PHE A 101 -0.19 11.54 16.43
N THR A 102 0.24 10.38 16.88
CA THR A 102 1.58 9.83 16.63
C THR A 102 1.51 8.71 15.60
N THR A 103 2.64 8.34 15.01
CA THR A 103 2.70 7.20 14.09
C THR A 103 2.24 5.88 14.73
N ARG A 104 2.33 5.76 16.07
CA ARG A 104 1.83 4.59 16.79
C ARG A 104 0.30 4.56 16.80
N ASP A 105 -0.34 5.69 17.08
CA ASP A 105 -1.80 5.80 17.05
C ASP A 105 -2.33 5.43 15.65
N LEU A 106 -1.63 5.85 14.58
CA LEU A 106 -1.98 5.48 13.21
C LEU A 106 -1.86 3.97 12.96
N ALA A 107 -0.76 3.35 13.41
CA ALA A 107 -0.56 1.91 13.28
C ALA A 107 -1.66 1.12 13.99
N ASP A 108 -2.01 1.53 15.20
CA ASP A 108 -3.03 0.87 16.02
C ASP A 108 -4.43 1.06 15.42
N ALA A 109 -4.79 2.27 14.97
CA ALA A 109 -6.09 2.57 14.38
C ALA A 109 -6.35 1.88 13.03
N THR A 110 -5.30 1.59 12.26
CA THR A 110 -5.41 0.97 10.91
C THR A 110 -5.06 -0.52 10.91
N GLY A 111 -4.48 -1.03 12.00
CA GLY A 111 -3.95 -2.41 12.10
C GLY A 111 -2.71 -2.67 11.23
N ILE A 112 -2.01 -1.62 10.77
CA ILE A 112 -0.82 -1.77 9.93
C ILE A 112 0.46 -1.86 10.76
N ARG A 113 1.51 -2.42 10.15
CA ARG A 113 2.84 -2.44 10.78
C ARG A 113 3.36 -1.01 10.97
N LEU A 114 4.00 -0.75 12.11
CA LEU A 114 4.58 0.57 12.42
C LEU A 114 5.48 1.12 11.31
N ARG A 115 6.29 0.26 10.68
CA ARG A 115 7.16 0.67 9.55
C ARG A 115 6.37 1.18 8.35
N LEU A 116 5.19 0.62 8.08
CA LEU A 116 4.31 1.11 7.03
C LEU A 116 3.64 2.42 7.44
N ALA A 117 3.18 2.53 8.69
CA ALA A 117 2.65 3.78 9.23
C ALA A 117 3.66 4.93 9.16
N GLN A 118 4.95 4.67 9.42
CA GLN A 118 6.03 5.65 9.28
C GLN A 118 6.18 6.16 7.84
N LYS A 119 6.17 5.24 6.87
CA LYS A 119 6.21 5.57 5.44
C LYS A 119 4.98 6.38 5.00
N MET A 120 3.80 5.99 5.49
CA MET A 120 2.55 6.70 5.25
C MET A 120 2.61 8.13 5.79
N VAL A 121 3.02 8.33 7.04
CA VAL A 121 3.20 9.67 7.63
C VAL A 121 4.21 10.50 6.85
N TYR A 122 5.33 9.91 6.43
CA TYR A 122 6.33 10.61 5.61
C TYR A 122 5.73 11.11 4.29
N CYS A 123 5.01 10.24 3.56
CA CYS A 123 4.39 10.61 2.30
C CYS A 123 3.31 11.66 2.50
N LEU A 124 2.39 11.45 3.44
CA LEU A 124 1.29 12.40 3.70
C LEU A 124 1.81 13.78 4.14
N ARG A 125 2.92 13.84 4.87
CA ARG A 125 3.58 15.11 5.19
C ARG A 125 4.18 15.78 3.95
N ALA A 126 4.86 15.01 3.10
CA ALA A 126 5.42 15.53 1.86
C ALA A 126 4.35 15.99 0.84
N MET A 127 3.10 15.57 1.04
CA MET A 127 1.93 16.01 0.27
C MET A 127 1.14 17.16 0.95
N ASP A 128 1.65 17.74 2.04
CA ASP A 128 0.99 18.77 2.84
C ASP A 128 -0.40 18.37 3.38
N VAL A 129 -0.66 17.07 3.54
CA VAL A 129 -1.92 16.56 4.11
C VAL A 129 -1.89 16.61 5.64
N ILE A 130 -0.70 16.42 6.22
CA ILE A 130 -0.44 16.49 7.66
C ILE A 130 0.84 17.28 7.91
N ASP A 131 0.99 17.87 9.09
CA ASP A 131 2.24 18.51 9.51
C ASP A 131 2.65 18.09 10.92
N ARG A 132 3.95 18.21 11.22
CA ARG A 132 4.52 17.88 12.52
C ARG A 132 4.30 19.03 13.49
N VAL A 133 3.36 18.86 14.40
CA VAL A 133 2.95 19.90 15.37
C VAL A 133 3.66 19.80 16.73
N GLY A 134 4.40 18.74 17.00
CA GLY A 134 5.09 18.61 18.29
C GLY A 134 5.66 17.23 18.57
N LYS A 135 5.77 16.91 19.86
CA LYS A 135 6.26 15.63 20.36
C LYS A 135 5.45 15.18 21.59
N ARG A 136 5.15 13.87 21.65
CA ARG A 136 4.61 13.18 22.83
C ARG A 136 5.66 12.20 23.33
N GLY A 137 6.42 12.62 24.35
CA GLY A 137 7.64 11.92 24.77
C GLY A 137 8.65 11.85 23.63
N ARG A 138 9.09 10.64 23.27
CA ARG A 138 10.04 10.42 22.15
C ARG A 138 9.40 10.41 20.76
N TYR A 139 8.08 10.42 20.67
CA TYR A 139 7.36 10.31 19.39
C TYR A 139 7.02 11.69 18.85
N ASN A 140 7.22 11.90 17.54
CA ASN A 140 6.68 13.08 16.85
C ASN A 140 5.15 13.00 16.81
N GLN A 141 4.51 14.15 16.99
CA GLN A 141 3.08 14.34 16.79
C GLN A 141 2.82 15.03 15.45
N TYR A 142 1.75 14.59 14.80
CA TYR A 142 1.28 15.10 13.53
C TYR A 142 -0.19 15.50 13.67
N ALA A 143 -0.57 16.58 13.00
CA ALA A 143 -1.95 17.02 12.89
C ALA A 143 -2.36 17.07 11.43
N ARG A 144 -3.66 16.94 11.16
CA ARG A 144 -4.19 17.18 9.81
C ARG A 144 -4.04 18.67 9.50
N VAL A 145 -3.63 18.99 8.27
CA VAL A 145 -3.57 20.38 7.84
C VAL A 145 -4.99 20.80 7.46
N ASP A 146 -5.60 21.68 8.24
CA ASP A 146 -6.87 22.31 7.86
C ASP A 146 -6.57 23.43 6.86
N LYS A 147 -6.27 23.06 5.62
CA LYS A 147 -6.43 24.01 4.53
C LYS A 147 -7.92 24.25 4.38
N ALA A 148 -8.43 25.32 4.99
CA ALA A 148 -9.37 26.15 4.26
C ALA A 148 -8.73 26.35 2.88
N GLY A 149 -9.41 25.89 1.82
CA GLY A 149 -8.87 25.99 0.47
C GLY A 149 -8.37 27.42 0.22
N PRO A 150 -7.39 27.62 -0.69
CA PRO A 150 -7.07 28.98 -1.09
C PRO A 150 -8.38 29.65 -1.54
N SER A 151 -8.78 30.67 -0.77
CA SER A 151 -9.75 31.66 -1.21
C SER A 151 -9.07 32.42 -2.35
N ALA A 152 -9.63 32.29 -3.57
CA ALA A 152 -9.29 33.06 -4.79
C ALA A 152 -7.84 32.89 -5.29
N VAL A 153 -7.54 32.94 -6.58
CA VAL A 153 -7.96 33.91 -7.62
C VAL A 153 -8.20 33.23 -8.96
#